data_AF-A0A937V7T8-F1
#
_entry.id   AF-A0A937V7T8-F1
#
_cell.length_a   1.000
_cell.length_b   1.000
_cell.length_c   1.000
_cell.angle_alpha   90.00
_cell.angle_beta   90.00
_cell.angle_gamma   90.00
#
_symmetry.space_group_name_H-M   'P 1'
#
loop_
_entity.id
_entity.type
_entity.pdbx_description
1 polymer ?
#
loop_
_entity_poly.entity_id
_entity_poly.type
_entity_poly.pdbx_seq_one_letter_code
_entity_poly.pdbx_strand_id
1 'polypeptide(L)'
;MVTQIQSPPMPTCVGGIVLSENSYKVLSLRFLRKGSDGKPVETPDEMLWRVARHVARPEGEWGHNPEQAAASFRDLMASRRFLPNSPTFTGAGTPLGQLAACFVLPVSDDMGRKTSGIFQTLRDAALIQQTGGGNGFSFSRLRPKGTIVKSSAGKATGPVGFLRVYDQAFGEVAQGGTRRGANMAVLRVDHPDVEEFIACKTSESAITNFNISVGITDAFMQAVQKDDWWELRFPDVLAPEYKAFDGTLTQALRLGLPIKTHQRVRARELWDRILQHAHQNGEPGVLFLDTMNRTNPVPHLYEIEATNPCGEQ
;
A
#
# COMPACT_ATOMS: atom_id res chain seq x y z
N MET A 1 -30.80 9.38 14.08
CA MET A 1 -30.62 9.81 15.49
C MET A 1 -29.15 9.62 15.82
N VAL A 2 -28.38 10.69 16.00
CA VAL A 2 -26.99 10.59 16.45
C VAL A 2 -27.06 10.32 17.95
N THR A 3 -26.90 9.07 18.35
CA THR A 3 -26.70 8.70 19.75
C THR A 3 -25.54 9.55 20.26
N GLN A 4 -25.73 10.32 21.33
CA GLN A 4 -24.62 11.00 22.00
C GLN A 4 -23.60 9.92 22.37
N ILE A 5 -22.46 9.91 21.68
CA ILE A 5 -21.39 8.95 21.94
C ILE A 5 -20.65 9.45 23.17
N GLN A 6 -21.16 9.14 24.36
CA GLN A 6 -20.47 9.43 25.60
C GLN A 6 -19.23 8.53 25.70
N SER A 7 -18.09 9.14 26.01
CA SER A 7 -16.88 8.41 26.36
C SER A 7 -17.16 7.55 27.61
N PRO A 8 -16.66 6.31 27.67
CA PRO A 8 -16.81 5.49 28.86
C PRO A 8 -16.18 6.20 30.07
N PRO A 9 -16.74 6.03 31.28
CA PRO A 9 -16.21 6.68 32.48
C PRO A 9 -14.75 6.30 32.68
N MET A 10 -13.90 7.31 32.91
CA MET A 10 -12.47 7.11 33.17
C MET A 10 -12.24 6.72 34.63
N PRO A 11 -11.27 5.84 34.94
CA PRO A 11 -10.83 5.59 36.30
C PRO A 11 -10.27 6.87 36.93
N THR A 12 -10.60 7.13 38.20
CA THR A 12 -10.18 8.34 38.95
C THR A 12 -8.69 8.40 39.27
N CYS A 13 -7.95 7.32 39.03
CA CYS A 13 -6.56 7.13 39.43
C CYS A 13 -5.52 7.48 38.36
N VAL A 14 -5.92 8.09 37.24
CA VAL A 14 -5.00 8.31 36.12
C VAL A 14 -4.68 9.79 35.91
N GLY A 15 -3.39 10.16 36.05
CA GLY A 15 -2.93 11.53 35.83
C GLY A 15 -3.09 11.96 34.36
N GLY A 16 -3.62 13.17 34.14
CA GLY A 16 -3.93 13.70 32.80
C GLY A 16 -2.70 13.84 31.88
N ILE A 17 -2.94 13.85 30.56
CA ILE A 17 -1.85 14.04 29.59
C ILE A 17 -1.44 15.52 29.50
N VAL A 18 -0.14 15.78 29.65
CA VAL A 18 0.44 17.12 29.45
C VAL A 18 0.91 17.24 28.01
N LEU A 19 0.31 18.15 27.23
CA LEU A 19 0.63 18.36 25.81
C LEU A 19 1.23 19.74 25.57
N SER A 20 2.15 19.83 24.61
CA SER A 20 2.54 21.14 24.06
C SER A 20 1.35 21.77 23.32
N GLU A 21 1.33 23.09 23.20
CA GLU A 21 0.30 23.81 22.43
C GLU A 21 0.16 23.25 21.00
N ASN A 22 1.29 22.99 20.34
CA ASN A 22 1.30 22.43 18.99
C ASN A 22 0.74 21.00 18.95
N SER A 23 1.12 20.15 19.91
CA SER A 23 0.59 18.79 20.00
C SER A 23 -0.92 18.79 20.22
N TYR A 24 -1.42 19.66 21.09
CA TYR A 24 -2.85 19.83 21.33
C TYR A 24 -3.59 20.29 20.09
N LYS A 25 -3.02 21.24 19.33
CA LYS A 25 -3.59 21.74 18.08
C LYS A 25 -3.69 20.65 17.02
N VAL A 26 -2.63 19.85 16.83
CA VAL A 26 -2.64 18.72 15.88
C VAL A 26 -3.66 17.66 16.30
N LEU A 27 -3.70 17.28 17.58
CA LEU A 27 -4.67 16.35 18.13
C LEU A 27 -6.11 16.81 17.90
N SER A 28 -6.42 18.06 18.22
CA SER A 28 -7.76 18.63 18.04
C SER A 28 -8.19 18.70 16.58
N LEU A 29 -7.27 18.96 15.66
CA LEU A 29 -7.59 19.06 14.24
C LEU A 29 -7.80 17.69 13.60
N ARG A 30 -7.02 16.67 13.99
CA ARG A 30 -6.87 15.43 13.23
C ARG A 30 -7.41 14.17 13.92
N PHE A 31 -7.45 14.13 15.26
CA PHE A 31 -7.62 12.88 16.01
C PHE A 31 -8.80 12.87 16.98
N LEU A 32 -9.10 14.01 17.62
CA LEU A 32 -10.27 14.11 18.50
C LEU A 32 -11.54 13.93 17.69
N ARG A 33 -12.47 13.15 18.23
CA ARG A 33 -13.83 13.01 17.69
C ARG A 33 -14.50 14.36 17.63
N LYS A 34 -15.23 14.58 16.53
CA LYS A 34 -15.98 15.79 16.29
C LYS A 34 -17.48 15.52 16.32
N GLY A 35 -18.23 16.44 16.89
CA GLY A 35 -19.69 16.46 16.86
C GLY A 35 -20.21 16.86 15.49
N SER A 36 -21.53 16.94 15.37
CA SER A 36 -22.21 17.38 14.14
C SER A 36 -21.88 18.83 13.75
N ASP A 37 -21.43 19.64 14.70
CA ASP A 37 -20.96 21.02 14.50
C ASP A 37 -19.48 21.11 14.11
N GLY A 38 -18.80 19.97 13.95
CA GLY A 38 -17.39 19.88 13.61
C GLY A 38 -16.43 20.20 14.77
N LYS A 39 -16.92 20.45 15.98
CA LYS A 39 -16.08 20.74 17.16
C LYS A 39 -15.72 19.46 17.92
N PRO A 40 -14.56 19.42 18.61
CA PRO A 40 -14.20 18.29 19.45
C PRO A 40 -15.26 18.00 20.51
N VAL A 41 -15.63 16.72 20.65
CA VAL A 41 -16.57 16.22 21.68
C VAL A 41 -15.89 15.31 22.71
N GLU A 42 -14.58 15.18 22.63
CA GLU A 42 -13.75 14.47 23.59
C GLU A 42 -12.46 15.26 23.84
N THR A 43 -11.90 15.11 25.04
CA THR A 43 -10.58 15.58 25.44
C THR A 43 -9.49 14.60 25.02
N PRO A 44 -8.20 15.00 25.00
CA PRO A 44 -7.11 14.08 24.74
C PRO A 44 -7.07 12.87 25.68
N ASP A 45 -7.37 13.04 26.97
CA ASP A 45 -7.43 11.93 27.92
C ASP A 45 -8.58 10.96 27.63
N GLU A 46 -9.77 11.48 27.32
CA GLU A 46 -10.91 10.64 26.91
C GLU A 46 -10.62 9.88 25.61
N MET A 47 -9.93 10.51 24.65
CA MET A 47 -9.46 9.87 23.43
C MET A 47 -8.51 8.71 23.74
N LEU A 48 -7.52 8.91 24.61
CA LEU A 48 -6.58 7.84 25.01
C LEU A 48 -7.30 6.70 25.71
N TRP A 49 -8.21 7.00 26.62
CA TRP A 49 -9.00 5.99 27.33
C TRP A 49 -9.87 5.18 26.39
N ARG A 50 -10.57 5.84 25.47
CA ARG A 50 -11.36 5.21 24.43
C ARG A 50 -10.53 4.24 23.59
N VAL A 51 -9.38 4.70 23.10
CA VAL A 51 -8.48 3.88 22.27
C VAL A 51 -8.03 2.66 23.05
N ALA A 52 -7.51 2.87 24.27
CA ALA A 52 -7.00 1.80 25.13
C ALA A 52 -8.06 0.74 25.45
N ARG A 53 -9.27 1.17 25.83
CA ARG A 53 -10.37 0.26 26.15
C ARG A 53 -10.85 -0.53 24.93
N HIS A 54 -10.89 0.10 23.77
CA HIS A 54 -11.28 -0.58 22.54
C HIS A 54 -10.29 -1.70 22.16
N VAL A 55 -8.98 -1.41 22.20
CA VAL A 55 -7.95 -2.41 21.85
C VAL A 55 -7.76 -3.49 22.92
N ALA A 56 -8.08 -3.19 24.18
CA ALA A 56 -7.99 -4.16 25.28
C ALA A 56 -9.20 -5.11 25.37
N ARG A 57 -10.30 -4.83 24.67
CA ARG A 57 -11.53 -5.66 24.73
C ARG A 57 -11.29 -7.16 24.49
N PRO A 58 -10.46 -7.59 23.52
CA PRO A 58 -10.21 -9.01 23.28
C PRO A 58 -9.62 -9.76 24.47
N GLU A 59 -8.94 -9.11 25.43
CA GLU A 59 -8.36 -9.75 26.62
C GLU A 59 -9.37 -10.60 27.41
N GLY A 60 -10.65 -10.20 27.41
CA GLY A 60 -11.71 -10.94 28.08
C GLY A 60 -11.97 -12.31 27.42
N GLU A 61 -11.73 -12.43 26.11
CA GLU A 61 -11.85 -13.70 25.37
C GLU A 61 -10.74 -14.69 25.76
N TRP A 62 -9.61 -14.17 26.27
CA TRP A 62 -8.48 -14.96 26.77
C TRP A 62 -8.52 -15.17 28.30
N GLY A 63 -9.59 -14.77 28.97
CA GLY A 63 -9.75 -14.91 30.42
C GLY A 63 -8.97 -13.89 31.26
N HIS A 64 -8.45 -12.83 30.63
CA HIS A 64 -7.79 -11.71 31.31
C HIS A 64 -8.78 -10.57 31.61
N ASN A 65 -8.32 -9.52 32.31
CA ASN A 65 -9.14 -8.36 32.65
C ASN A 65 -8.91 -7.21 31.63
N PRO A 66 -9.87 -6.92 30.72
CA PRO A 66 -9.75 -5.84 29.74
C PRO A 66 -9.49 -4.47 30.35
N GLU A 67 -10.07 -4.14 31.50
CA GLU A 67 -9.92 -2.82 32.12
C GLU A 67 -8.51 -2.63 32.68
N GLN A 68 -7.88 -3.69 33.18
CA GLN A 68 -6.48 -3.66 33.62
C GLN A 68 -5.51 -3.46 32.44
N ALA A 69 -5.76 -4.15 31.32
CA ALA A 69 -4.99 -3.96 30.10
C ALA A 69 -5.20 -2.55 29.51
N ALA A 70 -6.44 -2.05 29.49
CA ALA A 70 -6.76 -0.70 29.05
C ALA A 70 -6.01 0.37 29.87
N ALA A 71 -5.98 0.24 31.19
CA ALA A 71 -5.20 1.15 32.04
C ALA A 71 -3.71 1.14 31.65
N SER A 72 -3.14 -0.06 31.44
CA SER A 72 -1.74 -0.23 31.03
C SER A 72 -1.45 0.42 29.67
N PHE A 73 -2.31 0.22 28.67
CA PHE A 73 -2.15 0.84 27.35
C PHE A 73 -2.30 2.36 27.38
N ARG A 74 -3.26 2.86 28.15
CA ARG A 74 -3.46 4.30 28.32
C ARG A 74 -2.24 4.95 28.97
N ASP A 75 -1.63 4.30 29.95
CA ASP A 75 -0.40 4.80 30.59
C ASP A 75 0.79 4.80 29.64
N LEU A 76 0.94 3.77 28.79
CA LEU A 76 1.96 3.75 27.75
C LEU A 76 1.82 4.92 26.76
N MET A 77 0.58 5.24 26.35
CA MET A 77 0.30 6.36 25.47
C MET A 77 0.49 7.73 26.15
N ALA A 78 -0.04 7.90 27.36
CA ALA A 78 0.06 9.16 28.10
C ALA A 78 1.52 9.51 28.45
N SER A 79 2.33 8.50 28.77
CA SER A 79 3.76 8.64 29.02
C SER A 79 4.62 8.69 27.76
N ARG A 80 4.03 8.54 26.57
CA ARG A 80 4.71 8.49 25.26
C ARG A 80 5.74 7.38 25.12
N ARG A 81 5.66 6.33 25.94
CA ARG A 81 6.49 5.12 25.77
C ARG A 81 6.08 4.33 24.54
N PHE A 82 4.82 4.46 24.13
CA PHE A 82 4.29 3.87 22.90
C PHE A 82 3.14 4.72 22.37
N LEU A 83 3.07 4.90 21.05
CA LEU A 83 1.92 5.48 20.38
C LEU A 83 1.52 4.56 19.22
N PRO A 84 0.23 4.18 19.10
CA PRO A 84 -0.23 3.44 17.95
C PRO A 84 -0.24 4.34 16.70
N ASN A 85 -0.47 3.72 15.54
CA ASN A 85 -0.61 4.45 14.29
C ASN A 85 -1.81 5.43 14.31
N SER A 86 -1.84 6.37 13.37
CA SER A 86 -2.91 7.36 13.24
C SER A 86 -4.33 6.75 13.13
N PRO A 87 -4.58 5.71 12.29
CA PRO A 87 -5.89 5.08 12.20
C PRO A 87 -6.41 4.50 13.51
N THR A 88 -5.53 4.00 14.38
CA THR A 88 -5.96 3.50 15.70
C THR A 88 -6.61 4.62 16.53
N PHE A 89 -6.09 5.84 16.50
CA PHE A 89 -6.71 6.97 17.20
C PHE A 89 -8.09 7.34 16.63
N THR A 90 -8.22 7.39 15.30
CA THR A 90 -9.45 7.79 14.61
C THR A 90 -10.51 6.67 14.50
N GLY A 91 -10.08 5.41 14.48
CA GLY A 91 -10.91 4.23 14.23
C GLY A 91 -11.39 3.54 15.51
N ALA A 92 -10.59 3.56 16.59
CA ALA A 92 -10.92 2.80 17.80
C ALA A 92 -12.25 3.25 18.43
N GLY A 93 -13.20 2.32 18.47
CA GLY A 93 -14.54 2.53 19.02
C GLY A 93 -15.41 3.50 18.21
N THR A 94 -15.00 3.93 17.01
CA THR A 94 -15.82 4.76 16.12
C THR A 94 -16.54 3.90 15.07
N PRO A 95 -17.58 4.43 14.40
CA PRO A 95 -18.19 3.76 13.26
C PRO A 95 -17.23 3.50 12.08
N LEU A 96 -16.10 4.22 11.99
CA LEU A 96 -15.08 3.96 10.95
C LEU A 96 -14.41 2.60 11.14
N GLY A 97 -14.10 2.22 12.39
CA GLY A 97 -13.61 0.89 12.77
C GLY A 97 -12.24 0.46 12.21
N GLN A 98 -11.63 1.24 11.33
CA GLN A 98 -10.34 0.91 10.72
C GLN A 98 -9.17 1.25 11.65
N LEU A 99 -8.41 0.24 12.08
CA LEU A 99 -7.22 0.41 12.93
C LEU A 99 -5.91 0.22 12.13
N ALA A 100 -5.98 -0.43 10.97
CA ALA A 100 -4.82 -0.64 10.10
C ALA A 100 -4.59 0.57 9.19
N ALA A 101 -3.32 0.89 8.94
CA ALA A 101 -2.93 2.05 8.13
C ALA A 101 -2.59 1.69 6.69
N CYS A 102 -2.05 0.51 6.47
CA CYS A 102 -1.40 0.13 5.23
C CYS A 102 -1.89 -1.23 4.77
N PHE A 103 -2.16 -1.32 3.47
CA PHE A 103 -2.63 -2.52 2.81
C PHE A 103 -1.81 -2.72 1.54
N VAL A 104 -1.44 -3.96 1.25
CA VAL A 104 -0.76 -4.32 0.00
C VAL A 104 -1.67 -5.29 -0.74
N LEU A 105 -2.08 -4.90 -1.95
CA LEU A 105 -3.09 -5.62 -2.72
C LEU A 105 -2.47 -6.18 -4.01
N PRO A 106 -2.69 -7.47 -4.32
CA PRO A 106 -2.24 -8.05 -5.59
C PRO A 106 -3.11 -7.54 -6.74
N VAL A 107 -2.50 -7.42 -7.93
CA VAL A 107 -3.20 -7.10 -9.18
C VAL A 107 -2.96 -8.22 -10.18
N SER A 108 -3.93 -9.11 -10.32
CA SER A 108 -3.92 -10.20 -11.31
C SER A 108 -4.26 -9.68 -12.70
N ASP A 109 -3.69 -10.31 -13.74
CA ASP A 109 -3.91 -9.99 -15.15
C ASP A 109 -5.29 -10.45 -15.67
N ASP A 110 -6.33 -9.93 -15.04
CA ASP A 110 -7.74 -10.18 -15.32
C ASP A 110 -8.56 -8.94 -14.97
N MET A 111 -9.70 -8.72 -15.62
CA MET A 111 -10.50 -7.51 -15.44
C MET A 111 -11.33 -7.49 -14.15
N GLY A 112 -11.53 -8.64 -13.46
CA GLY A 112 -12.34 -8.71 -12.24
C GLY A 112 -13.16 -10.01 -12.05
N ARG A 113 -12.90 -11.04 -12.86
CA ARG A 113 -13.39 -12.41 -12.64
C ARG A 113 -12.73 -13.02 -11.40
N LYS A 114 -11.45 -12.71 -11.18
CA LYS A 114 -10.73 -13.05 -9.95
C LYS A 114 -10.94 -11.95 -8.89
N THR A 115 -10.86 -12.33 -7.63
CA THR A 115 -10.95 -11.39 -6.49
C THR A 115 -9.82 -10.36 -6.50
N SER A 116 -8.66 -10.73 -7.04
CA SER A 116 -7.50 -9.85 -7.26
C SER A 116 -7.43 -9.26 -8.68
N GLY A 117 -8.50 -9.35 -9.48
CA GLY A 117 -8.53 -8.75 -10.81
C GLY A 117 -8.49 -7.21 -10.75
N ILE A 118 -8.05 -6.58 -11.84
CA ILE A 118 -7.74 -5.14 -11.95
C ILE A 118 -8.84 -4.26 -11.35
N PHE A 119 -10.12 -4.45 -11.68
CA PHE A 119 -11.18 -3.58 -11.15
C PHE A 119 -11.73 -4.02 -9.79
N GLN A 120 -11.55 -5.29 -9.40
CA GLN A 120 -11.89 -5.72 -8.04
C GLN A 120 -10.89 -5.15 -7.03
N THR A 121 -9.60 -5.26 -7.32
CA THR A 121 -8.54 -4.64 -6.52
C THR A 121 -8.72 -3.11 -6.44
N LEU A 122 -9.10 -2.44 -7.54
CA LEU A 122 -9.40 -1.01 -7.52
C LEU A 122 -10.57 -0.67 -6.58
N ARG A 123 -11.66 -1.45 -6.65
CA ARG A 123 -12.83 -1.29 -5.78
C ARG A 123 -12.43 -1.42 -4.30
N ASP A 124 -11.71 -2.48 -3.96
CA ASP A 124 -11.31 -2.75 -2.58
C ASP A 124 -10.33 -1.68 -2.08
N ALA A 125 -9.38 -1.24 -2.91
CA ALA A 125 -8.49 -0.13 -2.60
C ALA A 125 -9.20 1.20 -2.35
N ALA A 126 -10.26 1.50 -3.12
CA ALA A 126 -11.08 2.69 -2.93
C ALA A 126 -11.84 2.65 -1.59
N LEU A 127 -12.38 1.49 -1.21
CA LEU A 127 -13.00 1.28 0.10
C LEU A 127 -12.00 1.43 1.25
N ILE A 128 -10.77 0.92 1.08
CA ILE A 128 -9.68 1.10 2.05
C ILE A 128 -9.35 2.59 2.22
N GLN A 129 -9.21 3.35 1.13
CA GLN A 129 -8.95 4.79 1.19
C GLN A 129 -10.09 5.57 1.82
N GLN A 130 -11.35 5.19 1.59
CA GLN A 130 -12.51 5.82 2.22
C GLN A 130 -12.41 5.77 3.76
N THR A 131 -11.80 4.70 4.30
CA THR A 131 -11.54 4.55 5.73
C THR A 131 -10.19 5.11 6.21
N GLY A 132 -9.41 5.73 5.32
CA GLY A 132 -8.14 6.40 5.62
C GLY A 132 -6.87 5.54 5.48
N GLY A 133 -6.99 4.34 4.89
CA GLY A 133 -5.85 3.46 4.61
C GLY A 133 -5.07 3.86 3.35
N GLY A 134 -3.77 3.57 3.33
CA GLY A 134 -2.91 3.65 2.15
C GLY A 134 -2.72 2.29 1.48
N ASN A 135 -2.45 2.29 0.18
CA ASN A 135 -2.37 1.05 -0.62
C ASN A 135 -1.03 0.88 -1.34
N GLY A 136 -0.47 -0.32 -1.31
CA GLY A 136 0.63 -0.75 -2.15
C GLY A 136 0.16 -1.75 -3.22
N PHE A 137 0.73 -1.68 -4.42
CA PHE A 137 0.39 -2.55 -5.53
C PHE A 137 1.62 -3.02 -6.29
N SER A 138 1.65 -4.29 -6.68
CA SER A 138 2.53 -4.77 -7.75
C SER A 138 1.74 -4.82 -9.05
N PHE A 139 2.16 -4.03 -10.03
CA PHE A 139 1.62 -4.09 -11.40
C PHE A 139 2.40 -5.08 -12.28
N SER A 140 3.40 -5.78 -11.70
CA SER A 140 4.34 -6.65 -12.42
C SER A 140 3.72 -7.89 -13.06
N ARG A 141 2.50 -8.27 -12.63
CA ARG A 141 1.76 -9.40 -13.20
C ARG A 141 0.93 -9.01 -14.40
N LEU A 142 0.70 -7.72 -14.66
CA LEU A 142 -0.11 -7.28 -15.79
C LEU A 142 0.63 -7.48 -17.09
N ARG A 143 -0.07 -7.96 -18.11
CA ARG A 143 0.56 -8.22 -19.42
C ARG A 143 1.14 -6.93 -20.04
N PRO A 144 2.22 -7.05 -20.85
CA PRO A 144 2.82 -5.91 -21.53
C PRO A 144 1.85 -5.17 -22.44
N LYS A 145 2.06 -3.86 -22.58
CA LYS A 145 1.38 -3.02 -23.56
C LYS A 145 1.53 -3.59 -24.98
N GLY A 146 0.48 -3.46 -25.78
CA GLY A 146 0.47 -3.97 -27.16
C GLY A 146 0.18 -5.46 -27.28
N THR A 147 0.14 -6.21 -26.17
CA THR A 147 -0.22 -7.64 -26.16
C THR A 147 -1.65 -7.85 -26.65
N ILE A 148 -1.87 -8.87 -27.47
CA ILE A 148 -3.21 -9.20 -28.02
C ILE A 148 -4.15 -9.67 -26.91
N VAL A 149 -5.34 -9.07 -26.85
CA VAL A 149 -6.43 -9.48 -25.97
C VAL A 149 -7.43 -10.31 -26.77
N LYS A 150 -7.36 -11.65 -26.63
CA LYS A 150 -8.15 -12.60 -27.44
C LYS A 150 -9.66 -12.33 -27.39
N SER A 151 -10.21 -11.89 -26.24
CA SER A 151 -11.65 -11.67 -26.07
C SER A 151 -12.20 -10.43 -26.78
N SER A 152 -11.38 -9.40 -26.99
CA SER A 152 -11.79 -8.13 -27.61
C SER A 152 -11.14 -7.87 -28.97
N ALA A 153 -10.22 -8.74 -29.41
CA ALA A 153 -9.35 -8.55 -30.57
C ALA A 153 -8.52 -7.23 -30.53
N GLY A 154 -8.46 -6.59 -29.36
CA GLY A 154 -7.71 -5.35 -29.13
C GLY A 154 -6.29 -5.58 -28.61
N LYS A 155 -5.61 -4.47 -28.32
CA LYS A 155 -4.28 -4.45 -27.68
C LYS A 155 -4.39 -4.01 -26.23
N ALA A 156 -3.62 -4.65 -25.35
CA ALA A 156 -3.53 -4.25 -23.95
C ALA A 156 -2.87 -2.87 -23.80
N THR A 157 -3.34 -2.09 -22.84
CA THR A 157 -2.76 -0.78 -22.47
C THR A 157 -1.51 -0.91 -21.59
N GLY A 158 -1.29 -2.10 -21.01
CA GLY A 158 -0.16 -2.38 -20.12
C GLY A 158 -0.33 -1.82 -18.70
N PRO A 159 0.65 -2.06 -17.81
CA PRO A 159 0.60 -1.64 -16.41
C PRO A 159 0.53 -0.13 -16.24
N VAL A 160 1.25 0.65 -17.05
CA VAL A 160 1.22 2.13 -16.97
C VAL A 160 -0.16 2.69 -17.35
N GLY A 161 -0.86 2.04 -18.29
CA GLY A 161 -2.23 2.42 -18.64
C GLY A 161 -3.20 2.23 -17.47
N PHE A 162 -3.14 1.08 -16.78
CA PHE A 162 -3.98 0.83 -15.61
C PHE A 162 -3.57 1.64 -14.37
N LEU A 163 -2.28 1.95 -14.22
CA LEU A 163 -1.81 2.88 -13.19
C LEU A 163 -2.49 4.25 -13.33
N ARG A 164 -2.66 4.77 -14.57
CA ARG A 164 -3.38 6.03 -14.81
C ARG A 164 -4.87 5.93 -14.45
N VAL A 165 -5.51 4.79 -14.67
CA VAL A 165 -6.90 4.55 -14.26
C VAL A 165 -7.02 4.59 -12.74
N TYR A 166 -6.12 3.91 -12.03
CA TYR A 166 -6.09 3.92 -10.57
C TYR A 166 -5.81 5.34 -10.03
N ASP A 167 -4.87 6.06 -10.64
CA ASP A 167 -4.52 7.43 -10.26
C ASP A 167 -5.74 8.36 -10.32
N GLN A 168 -6.48 8.33 -11.42
CA GLN A 168 -7.68 9.16 -11.55
C GLN A 168 -8.77 8.76 -10.56
N ALA A 169 -9.03 7.45 -10.40
CA ALA A 169 -10.03 6.97 -9.45
C ALA A 169 -9.73 7.43 -8.01
N PHE A 170 -8.46 7.35 -7.58
CA PHE A 170 -8.07 7.81 -6.24
C PHE A 170 -8.07 9.33 -6.09
N GLY A 171 -7.86 10.07 -7.18
CA GLY A 171 -8.06 11.51 -7.23
C GLY A 171 -9.49 11.92 -6.87
N GLU A 172 -10.49 11.20 -7.39
CA GLU A 172 -11.91 11.44 -7.08
C GLU A 172 -12.27 11.03 -5.64
N VAL A 173 -11.78 9.88 -5.17
CA VAL A 173 -12.02 9.42 -3.78
C VAL A 173 -11.46 10.42 -2.76
N ALA A 174 -10.29 11.00 -3.04
CA ALA A 174 -9.67 11.99 -2.16
C ALA A 174 -10.48 13.28 -2.00
N GLN A 175 -11.30 13.67 -2.99
CA GLN A 175 -12.15 14.86 -2.89
C GLN A 175 -13.30 14.68 -1.90
N GLY A 176 -13.77 13.45 -1.68
CA GLY A 176 -14.86 13.13 -0.75
C GLY A 176 -14.42 12.93 0.70
N GLY A 177 -13.12 12.86 0.98
CA GLY A 177 -12.55 12.55 2.30
C GLY A 177 -11.70 13.69 2.89
N THR A 178 -11.42 13.63 4.19
CA THR A 178 -10.56 14.62 4.88
C THR A 178 -9.05 14.40 4.64
N ARG A 179 -8.65 13.30 4.00
CA ARG A 179 -7.24 12.94 3.73
C ARG A 179 -7.09 12.22 2.38
N ARG A 180 -6.09 12.62 1.61
CA ARG A 180 -5.64 11.91 0.40
C ARG A 180 -4.96 10.59 0.81
N GLY A 181 -5.44 9.46 0.30
CA GLY A 181 -4.79 8.16 0.50
C GLY A 181 -3.44 8.12 -0.22
N ALA A 182 -2.42 7.59 0.44
CA ALA A 182 -1.11 7.36 -0.19
C ALA A 182 -1.16 6.04 -0.97
N ASN A 183 -0.61 6.03 -2.18
CA ASN A 183 -0.52 4.81 -2.98
C ASN A 183 0.90 4.60 -3.48
N MET A 184 1.32 3.34 -3.59
CA MET A 184 2.56 2.95 -4.26
C MET A 184 2.29 1.95 -5.36
N ALA A 185 2.91 2.16 -6.51
CA ALA A 185 2.97 1.18 -7.59
C ALA A 185 4.40 0.65 -7.73
N VAL A 186 4.51 -0.67 -7.84
CA VAL A 186 5.77 -1.36 -8.09
C VAL A 186 5.71 -2.08 -9.43
N LEU A 187 6.78 -1.93 -10.21
CA LEU A 187 7.00 -2.71 -11.43
C LEU A 187 8.39 -3.34 -11.42
N ARG A 188 8.45 -4.65 -11.66
CA ARG A 188 9.71 -5.40 -11.65
C ARG A 188 10.61 -5.02 -12.82
N VAL A 189 11.92 -5.00 -12.60
CA VAL A 189 12.92 -4.48 -13.54
C VAL A 189 13.00 -5.22 -14.87
N ASP A 190 12.62 -6.50 -14.93
CA ASP A 190 12.54 -7.24 -16.21
C ASP A 190 11.24 -6.98 -16.99
N HIS A 191 10.28 -6.23 -16.46
CA HIS A 191 9.00 -6.07 -17.14
C HIS A 191 9.18 -5.29 -18.46
N PRO A 192 8.57 -5.71 -19.59
CA PRO A 192 8.71 -5.02 -20.89
C PRO A 192 8.37 -3.53 -20.89
N ASP A 193 7.45 -3.12 -20.02
CA ASP A 193 7.05 -1.70 -19.88
C ASP A 193 7.84 -0.93 -18.80
N VAL A 194 8.95 -1.46 -18.28
CA VAL A 194 9.74 -0.82 -17.21
C VAL A 194 10.25 0.56 -17.60
N GLU A 195 10.68 0.75 -18.84
CA GLU A 195 11.19 2.03 -19.32
C GLU A 195 10.10 3.11 -19.40
N GLU A 196 8.87 2.72 -19.82
CA GLU A 196 7.69 3.60 -19.80
C GLU A 196 7.29 3.91 -18.35
N PHE A 197 7.37 2.92 -17.46
CA PHE A 197 7.07 3.09 -16.04
C PHE A 197 8.04 4.04 -15.34
N ILE A 198 9.34 3.93 -15.57
CA ILE A 198 10.35 4.85 -15.01
C ILE A 198 10.05 6.29 -15.45
N ALA A 199 9.68 6.49 -16.72
CA ALA A 199 9.43 7.82 -17.26
C ALA A 199 8.00 8.34 -16.99
N CYS A 200 7.09 7.54 -16.44
CA CYS A 200 5.65 7.88 -16.41
C CYS A 200 5.31 9.08 -15.51
N LYS A 201 6.26 9.47 -14.64
CA LYS A 201 6.18 10.63 -13.74
C LYS A 201 7.16 11.76 -14.04
N THR A 202 7.78 11.75 -15.22
CA THR A 202 8.66 12.87 -15.66
C THR A 202 7.91 14.21 -15.66
N SER A 203 6.63 14.19 -16.06
CA SER A 203 5.72 15.31 -15.84
C SER A 203 4.97 15.08 -14.53
N GLU A 204 5.20 15.93 -13.53
CA GLU A 204 4.62 15.78 -12.18
C GLU A 204 3.09 15.74 -12.18
N SER A 205 2.44 16.32 -13.19
CA SER A 205 0.98 16.30 -13.37
C SER A 205 0.41 15.00 -13.93
N ALA A 206 1.25 14.06 -14.40
CA ALA A 206 0.78 12.89 -15.13
C ALA A 206 0.17 11.80 -14.23
N ILE A 207 0.70 11.65 -13.01
CA ILE A 207 0.28 10.68 -11.99
C ILE A 207 0.56 11.34 -10.63
N THR A 208 -0.47 11.72 -9.88
CA THR A 208 -0.30 12.57 -8.69
C THR A 208 -0.72 11.90 -7.37
N ASN A 209 -1.34 10.74 -7.44
CA ASN A 209 -1.87 9.98 -6.30
C ASN A 209 -1.01 8.76 -5.94
N PHE A 210 0.07 8.52 -6.70
CA PHE A 210 0.99 7.41 -6.51
C PHE A 210 2.41 7.90 -6.35
N ASN A 211 3.17 7.24 -5.47
CA ASN A 211 4.59 7.08 -5.69
C ASN A 211 4.87 5.80 -6.49
N ILE A 212 6.02 5.75 -7.14
CA ILE A 212 6.41 4.61 -7.98
C ILE A 212 7.78 4.07 -7.54
N SER A 213 7.94 2.75 -7.57
CA SER A 213 9.22 2.09 -7.30
C SER A 213 9.50 0.97 -8.29
N VAL A 214 10.77 0.79 -8.66
CA VAL A 214 11.20 -0.34 -9.47
C VAL A 214 11.60 -1.51 -8.57
N GLY A 215 11.04 -2.69 -8.83
CA GLY A 215 11.41 -3.93 -8.16
C GLY A 215 12.71 -4.50 -8.74
N ILE A 216 13.81 -4.32 -8.02
CA ILE A 216 15.17 -4.71 -8.39
C ILE A 216 15.45 -6.15 -7.94
N THR A 217 16.13 -6.92 -8.79
CA THR A 217 16.63 -8.27 -8.48
C THR A 217 18.15 -8.26 -8.32
N ASP A 218 18.68 -9.23 -7.58
CA ASP A 218 20.12 -9.45 -7.40
C ASP A 218 20.77 -9.73 -8.78
N ALA A 219 20.08 -10.46 -9.65
CA ALA A 219 20.52 -10.74 -11.02
C ALA A 219 20.66 -9.46 -11.88
N PHE A 220 19.74 -8.51 -11.75
CA PHE A 220 19.85 -7.22 -12.44
C PHE A 220 21.06 -6.43 -11.94
N MET A 221 21.26 -6.35 -10.63
CA MET A 221 22.40 -5.63 -10.06
C MET A 221 23.74 -6.26 -10.46
N GLN A 222 23.81 -7.59 -10.58
CA GLN A 222 24.99 -8.25 -11.15
C GLN A 222 25.22 -7.86 -12.61
N ALA A 223 24.16 -7.78 -13.42
CA ALA A 223 24.28 -7.33 -14.81
C ALA A 223 24.73 -5.86 -14.90
N VAL A 224 24.27 -4.99 -14.01
CA VAL A 224 24.75 -3.59 -13.91
C VAL A 224 26.24 -3.55 -13.61
N GLN A 225 26.70 -4.31 -12.60
CA GLN A 225 28.12 -4.35 -12.21
C GLN A 225 29.05 -4.85 -13.32
N LYS A 226 28.59 -5.84 -14.10
CA LYS A 226 29.34 -6.43 -15.21
C LYS A 226 29.23 -5.67 -16.52
N ASP A 227 28.40 -4.63 -16.56
CA ASP A 227 28.03 -3.95 -17.80
C ASP A 227 27.49 -4.94 -18.86
N ASP A 228 26.53 -5.77 -18.43
CA ASP A 228 25.91 -6.80 -19.25
C ASP A 228 24.58 -6.32 -19.87
N TRP A 229 24.06 -7.15 -20.77
CA TRP A 229 22.71 -7.00 -21.30
C TRP A 229 21.67 -7.51 -20.30
N TRP A 230 20.52 -6.85 -20.26
CA TRP A 230 19.34 -7.23 -19.51
C TRP A 230 18.17 -7.53 -20.44
N GLU A 231 17.42 -8.58 -20.13
CA GLU A 231 16.26 -8.99 -20.93
C GLU A 231 14.97 -8.45 -20.33
N LEU A 232 14.22 -7.70 -21.13
CA LEU A 232 12.86 -7.31 -20.80
C LEU A 232 11.91 -8.40 -21.29
N ARG A 233 11.28 -9.10 -20.36
CA ARG A 233 10.64 -10.39 -20.59
C ARG A 233 9.41 -10.62 -19.72
N PHE A 234 8.50 -11.44 -20.22
CA PHE A 234 7.24 -11.74 -19.58
C PHE A 234 6.79 -13.17 -19.94
N PRO A 235 5.98 -13.88 -19.13
CA PRO A 235 5.41 -15.16 -19.55
C PRO A 235 4.68 -15.02 -20.89
N ASP A 236 4.82 -15.99 -21.79
CA ASP A 236 4.15 -15.92 -23.07
C ASP A 236 2.63 -16.05 -22.89
N VAL A 237 1.96 -14.91 -22.99
CA VAL A 237 0.50 -14.77 -22.86
C VAL A 237 -0.30 -15.58 -23.90
N LEU A 238 0.34 -16.03 -24.98
CA LEU A 238 -0.29 -16.88 -25.99
C LEU A 238 -0.22 -18.37 -25.65
N ALA A 239 0.70 -18.76 -24.75
CA ALA A 239 0.86 -20.13 -24.30
C ALA A 239 -0.42 -20.64 -23.61
N PRO A 240 -0.88 -21.87 -23.89
CA PRO A 240 -2.04 -22.46 -23.23
C PRO A 240 -1.97 -22.41 -21.69
N GLU A 241 -0.79 -22.66 -21.14
CA GLU A 241 -0.48 -22.70 -19.71
C GLU A 241 -0.71 -21.34 -19.04
N TYR A 242 -0.45 -20.24 -19.75
CA TYR A 242 -0.65 -18.88 -19.21
C TYR A 242 -2.12 -18.59 -18.89
N LYS A 243 -3.08 -19.20 -19.61
CA LYS A 243 -4.51 -18.91 -19.41
C LYS A 243 -5.00 -19.23 -17.99
N ALA A 244 -4.42 -20.26 -17.38
CA ALA A 244 -4.74 -20.68 -16.02
C ALA A 244 -3.75 -20.12 -14.98
N PHE A 245 -2.68 -19.46 -15.43
CA PHE A 245 -1.63 -18.96 -14.58
C PHE A 245 -2.05 -17.67 -13.85
N ASP A 246 -1.64 -17.57 -12.59
CA ASP A 246 -1.74 -16.36 -11.78
C ASP A 246 -0.55 -16.31 -10.84
N GLY A 247 0.44 -15.48 -11.16
CA GLY A 247 1.65 -15.47 -10.35
C GLY A 247 2.72 -14.54 -10.89
N THR A 248 3.85 -14.57 -10.21
CA THR A 248 5.05 -13.77 -10.51
C THR A 248 5.83 -14.37 -11.67
N LEU A 249 6.77 -13.61 -12.27
CA LEU A 249 7.69 -14.20 -13.26
C LEU A 249 8.52 -15.34 -12.64
N THR A 250 8.94 -15.20 -11.38
CA THR A 250 9.70 -16.23 -10.66
C THR A 250 8.91 -17.54 -10.59
N GLN A 251 7.61 -17.47 -10.30
CA GLN A 251 6.73 -18.63 -10.26
C GLN A 251 6.52 -19.23 -11.65
N ALA A 252 6.33 -18.40 -12.68
CA ALA A 252 6.21 -18.86 -14.07
C ALA A 252 7.45 -19.65 -14.51
N LEU A 253 8.66 -19.13 -14.20
CA LEU A 253 9.93 -19.81 -14.48
C LEU A 253 10.04 -21.17 -13.76
N ARG A 254 9.67 -21.21 -12.47
CA ARG A 254 9.70 -22.46 -11.67
C ARG A 254 8.76 -23.53 -12.22
N LEU A 255 7.61 -23.11 -12.74
CA LEU A 255 6.61 -23.98 -13.36
C LEU A 255 6.94 -24.35 -14.81
N GLY A 256 8.03 -23.81 -15.38
CA GLY A 256 8.45 -24.09 -16.75
C GLY A 256 7.57 -23.46 -17.82
N LEU A 257 6.84 -22.37 -17.50
CA LEU A 257 6.07 -21.65 -18.51
C LEU A 257 7.00 -21.05 -19.57
N PRO A 258 6.60 -21.05 -20.86
CA PRO A 258 7.33 -20.34 -21.89
C PRO A 258 7.45 -18.85 -21.56
N ILE A 259 8.66 -18.31 -21.66
CA ILE A 259 8.94 -16.89 -21.44
C ILE A 259 9.26 -16.23 -22.77
N LYS A 260 8.65 -15.08 -23.02
CA LYS A 260 8.92 -14.26 -24.19
C LYS A 260 9.82 -13.09 -23.81
N THR A 261 10.97 -12.99 -24.46
CA THR A 261 11.82 -11.79 -24.42
C THR A 261 11.30 -10.79 -25.45
N HIS A 262 10.95 -9.60 -25.00
CA HIS A 262 10.43 -8.51 -25.84
C HIS A 262 11.55 -7.62 -26.35
N GLN A 263 12.55 -7.36 -25.52
CA GLN A 263 13.67 -6.46 -25.83
C GLN A 263 14.89 -6.83 -24.98
N ARG A 264 16.08 -6.46 -25.45
CA ARG A 264 17.31 -6.46 -24.64
C ARG A 264 17.83 -5.03 -24.52
N VAL A 265 18.23 -4.63 -23.32
CA VAL A 265 18.77 -3.30 -23.01
C VAL A 265 20.10 -3.44 -22.27
N ARG A 266 20.93 -2.40 -22.24
CA ARG A 266 22.13 -2.40 -21.39
C ARG A 266 21.69 -2.19 -19.95
N ALA A 267 22.13 -3.06 -19.03
CA ALA A 267 21.71 -2.99 -17.64
C ALA A 267 22.10 -1.66 -16.99
N ARG A 268 23.31 -1.15 -17.28
CA ARG A 268 23.77 0.15 -16.79
C ARG A 268 22.94 1.32 -17.30
N GLU A 269 22.57 1.32 -18.58
CA GLU A 269 21.71 2.38 -19.12
C GLU A 269 20.33 2.40 -18.46
N LEU A 270 19.73 1.23 -18.23
CA LEU A 270 18.46 1.14 -17.51
C LEU A 270 18.59 1.61 -16.05
N TRP A 271 19.69 1.27 -15.39
CA TRP A 271 19.99 1.73 -14.03
C TRP A 271 20.23 3.24 -13.97
N ASP A 272 20.99 3.80 -14.90
CA ASP A 272 21.26 5.23 -14.98
C ASP A 272 19.98 6.03 -15.22
N ARG A 273 19.03 5.48 -16.00
CA ARG A 273 17.69 6.07 -16.16
C ARG A 273 16.93 6.10 -14.84
N ILE A 274 16.94 5.01 -14.06
CA ILE A 274 16.30 4.97 -12.73
C ILE A 274 16.89 6.07 -11.84
N LEU A 275 18.22 6.17 -11.79
CA LEU A 275 18.91 7.18 -10.98
C LEU A 275 18.63 8.61 -11.44
N GLN A 276 18.60 8.85 -12.74
CA GLN A 276 18.34 10.17 -13.31
C GLN A 276 16.95 10.68 -12.92
N HIS A 277 15.91 9.85 -13.07
CA HIS A 277 14.55 10.22 -12.69
C HIS A 277 14.43 10.39 -11.17
N ALA A 278 15.01 9.46 -10.38
CA ALA A 278 15.02 9.57 -8.93
C ALA A 278 15.71 10.86 -8.44
N HIS A 279 16.78 11.29 -9.11
CA HIS A 279 17.44 12.57 -8.81
C HIS A 279 16.59 13.78 -9.21
N GLN A 280 15.82 13.67 -10.30
CA GLN A 280 15.01 14.77 -10.82
C GLN A 280 13.85 15.14 -9.90
N ASN A 281 13.10 14.16 -9.37
CA ASN A 281 11.88 14.43 -8.59
C ASN A 281 11.64 13.46 -7.42
N GLY A 282 12.64 12.65 -7.04
CA GLY A 282 12.53 11.68 -5.96
C GLY A 282 11.90 10.34 -6.35
N GLU A 283 11.60 10.12 -7.63
CA GLU A 283 10.96 8.90 -8.14
C GLU A 283 11.57 8.43 -9.47
N PRO A 284 11.63 7.11 -9.74
CA PRO A 284 11.13 6.02 -8.92
C PRO A 284 12.05 5.69 -7.73
N GLY A 285 11.46 5.20 -6.65
CA GLY A 285 12.18 4.47 -5.61
C GLY A 285 12.67 3.10 -6.10
N VAL A 286 13.38 2.38 -5.25
CA VAL A 286 13.84 1.01 -5.55
C VAL A 286 13.48 0.07 -4.41
N LEU A 287 13.03 -1.14 -4.77
CA LEU A 287 12.77 -2.24 -3.82
C LEU A 287 13.60 -3.45 -4.22
N PHE A 288 14.47 -3.93 -3.34
CA PHE A 288 15.31 -5.11 -3.59
C PHE A 288 14.52 -6.39 -3.28
N LEU A 289 13.76 -6.87 -4.27
CA LEU A 289 12.80 -7.96 -4.11
C LEU A 289 13.44 -9.26 -3.61
N ASP A 290 14.63 -9.61 -4.12
CA ASP A 290 15.32 -10.84 -3.73
C ASP A 290 15.79 -10.77 -2.27
N THR A 291 16.22 -9.59 -1.81
CA THR A 291 16.58 -9.36 -0.41
C THR A 291 15.36 -9.47 0.50
N MET A 292 14.27 -8.80 0.14
CA MET A 292 13.01 -8.86 0.90
C MET A 292 12.49 -10.28 1.01
N ASN A 293 12.53 -11.06 -0.08
CA ASN A 293 12.03 -12.43 -0.09
C ASN A 293 12.95 -13.42 0.64
N ARG A 294 14.27 -13.19 0.66
CA ARG A 294 15.21 -14.00 1.44
C ARG A 294 14.97 -13.91 2.94
N THR A 295 14.45 -12.78 3.42
CA THR A 295 14.08 -12.56 4.83
C THR A 295 12.58 -12.58 5.08
N ASN A 296 11.77 -13.02 4.10
CA ASN A 296 10.33 -13.11 4.27
C ASN A 296 10.01 -14.10 5.40
N PRO A 297 9.30 -13.70 6.47
CA PRO A 297 8.97 -14.58 7.58
C PRO A 297 7.88 -15.61 7.24
N VAL A 298 7.15 -15.43 6.13
CA VAL A 298 6.04 -16.28 5.70
C VAL A 298 6.17 -16.71 4.22
N PRO A 299 7.31 -17.25 3.78
CA PRO A 299 7.58 -17.55 2.37
C PRO A 299 6.71 -18.70 1.81
N HIS A 300 6.04 -19.45 2.70
CA HIS A 300 5.10 -20.51 2.35
C HIS A 300 3.71 -19.98 1.99
N LEU A 301 3.39 -18.71 2.31
CA LEU A 301 2.10 -18.09 1.98
C LEU A 301 2.17 -17.32 0.66
N TYR A 302 3.21 -16.51 0.46
CA TYR A 302 3.37 -15.69 -0.73
C TYR A 302 4.81 -15.18 -0.92
N GLU A 303 5.12 -14.77 -2.15
CA GLU A 303 6.30 -13.98 -2.51
C GLU A 303 5.95 -12.49 -2.38
N ILE A 304 6.83 -11.69 -1.77
CA ILE A 304 6.63 -10.25 -1.61
C ILE A 304 6.97 -9.56 -2.93
N GLU A 305 5.99 -8.90 -3.53
CA GLU A 305 6.16 -8.19 -4.83
C GLU A 305 6.14 -6.67 -4.70
N ALA A 306 5.57 -6.16 -3.62
CA ALA A 306 5.44 -4.74 -3.31
C ALA A 306 5.37 -4.57 -1.78
N THR A 307 5.61 -3.35 -1.32
CA THR A 307 5.39 -2.94 0.08
C THR A 307 4.18 -2.02 0.17
N ASN A 308 3.93 -1.47 1.34
CA ASN A 308 3.04 -0.33 1.54
C ASN A 308 3.66 0.99 1.00
N PRO A 309 2.91 2.11 0.97
CA PRO A 309 3.38 3.39 0.42
C PRO A 309 4.68 3.97 0.98
N CYS A 310 5.11 3.53 2.17
CA CYS A 310 6.26 4.07 2.88
C CYS A 310 7.49 3.13 2.87
N GLY A 311 7.38 1.92 2.30
CA GLY A 311 8.53 1.03 2.08
C GLY A 311 8.92 0.12 3.26
N GLU A 312 8.15 0.11 4.36
CA GLU A 312 8.50 -0.55 5.61
C GLU A 312 7.73 -1.85 5.92
N GLN A 313 6.65 -2.14 5.17
CA GLN A 313 5.81 -3.33 5.34
C GLN A 313 6.26 -4.52 4.48
#